data_AF-A0A061A8M3-F1
#
_entry.id   AF-A0A061A8M3-F1
#
_cell.length_a   1.000
_cell.length_b   1.000
_cell.length_c   1.000
_cell.angle_alpha   90.00
_cell.angle_beta   90.00
_cell.angle_gamma   90.00
#
_symmetry.space_group_name_H-M   'P 1'
#
loop_
_entity.id
_entity.type
_entity.pdbx_description
1 polymer ?
#
loop_
_entity_poly.entity_id
_entity_poly.type
_entity_poly.pdbx_seq_one_letter_code
_entity_poly.pdbx_strand_id
1 'polypeptide(L)'
;MADLRTPHAPGRVRRLVPLGIRDLALLPAVVLLLVIGAFGNPGFLTRDNLVNILGASSGLGLLVLAEAMILISGRMDLSLESIAGLAPALGFLVVIPAADAGFGTRWPTWAGLLLIPLVGAGVGAVNGALIVGPG
;
A
#
# COMPACT_ATOMS: atom_id res chain seq x y z
N MET A 1 36.03 52.00 6.02
CA MET A 1 36.13 51.60 4.60
C MET A 1 37.01 50.35 4.51
N ALA A 2 36.41 49.16 4.53
CA ALA A 2 36.92 47.92 3.96
C ALA A 2 35.82 46.87 4.10
N ASP A 3 35.05 46.75 3.03
CA ASP A 3 34.04 45.72 2.76
C ASP A 3 34.77 44.36 2.60
N LEU A 4 34.44 43.37 3.43
CA LEU A 4 34.82 41.97 3.20
C LEU A 4 33.55 41.15 3.06
N ARG A 5 33.05 41.15 1.82
CA ARG A 5 32.03 40.23 1.33
C ARG A 5 32.43 38.79 1.65
N THR A 6 31.65 38.13 2.49
CA THR A 6 31.76 36.69 2.70
C THR A 6 31.35 35.98 1.40
N PRO A 7 32.13 35.00 0.90
CA PRO A 7 31.78 34.27 -0.30
C PRO A 7 30.47 33.52 -0.07
N HIS A 8 29.47 33.76 -0.94
CA HIS A 8 28.30 32.89 -1.06
C HIS A 8 28.79 31.52 -1.55
N ALA A 9 28.60 30.47 -0.74
CA ALA A 9 28.91 29.11 -1.14
C ALA A 9 28.07 28.73 -2.38
N PRO A 10 28.68 28.13 -3.42
CA PRO A 10 27.96 27.78 -4.63
C PRO A 10 26.91 26.71 -4.33
N GLY A 11 25.70 26.91 -4.86
CA GLY A 11 24.58 25.99 -4.72
C GLY A 11 24.98 24.57 -5.13
N ARG A 12 24.79 23.62 -4.21
CA ARG A 12 25.03 22.20 -4.43
C ARG A 12 24.10 21.73 -5.55
N VAL A 13 24.62 21.65 -6.77
CA VAL A 13 23.93 21.06 -7.92
C VAL A 13 23.50 19.65 -7.50
N ARG A 14 22.19 19.40 -7.46
CA ARG A 14 21.61 18.08 -7.20
C ARG A 14 22.19 17.11 -8.24
N ARG A 15 23.17 16.31 -7.83
CA ARG A 15 23.73 15.25 -8.66
C ARG A 15 22.60 14.27 -8.92
N LEU A 16 22.20 14.12 -10.19
CA LEU A 16 21.30 13.04 -10.60
C LEU A 16 22.02 11.73 -10.26
N VAL A 17 21.52 11.01 -9.27
CA VAL A 17 22.03 9.69 -8.91
C VAL A 17 21.63 8.75 -10.04
N PRO A 18 22.58 8.07 -10.71
CA PRO A 18 22.22 7.10 -11.75
C PRO A 18 21.40 5.97 -11.12
N LEU A 19 20.27 5.62 -11.74
CA LEU A 19 19.44 4.47 -11.33
C LEU A 19 20.31 3.21 -11.36
N GLY A 20 20.56 2.62 -10.19
CA GLY A 20 21.29 1.37 -10.09
C GLY A 20 20.39 0.19 -10.44
N ILE A 21 20.98 -0.93 -10.87
CA ILE A 21 20.25 -2.20 -11.06
C ILE A 21 19.44 -2.62 -9.82
N ARG A 22 19.88 -2.21 -8.62
CA ARG A 22 19.15 -2.40 -7.36
C ARG A 22 17.79 -1.69 -7.34
N ASP A 23 17.68 -0.53 -7.98
CA ASP A 23 16.43 0.23 -8.08
C ASP A 23 15.43 -0.45 -9.04
N LEU A 24 15.91 -1.37 -9.89
CA LEU A 24 15.10 -2.17 -10.83
C LEU A 24 14.92 -3.62 -10.38
N ALA A 25 15.27 -3.99 -9.14
CA ALA A 25 15.28 -5.40 -8.71
C ALA A 25 13.93 -6.13 -8.93
N LEU A 26 12.81 -5.40 -8.86
CA LEU A 26 11.46 -5.94 -9.09
C LEU A 26 11.07 -5.99 -10.58
N LEU A 27 11.68 -5.17 -11.44
CA LEU A 27 11.31 -5.06 -12.85
C LEU A 27 11.43 -6.41 -13.60
N PRO A 28 12.50 -7.20 -13.44
CA PRO A 28 12.61 -8.51 -14.06
C PRO A 28 11.48 -9.47 -13.66
N ALA A 29 11.08 -9.47 -12.39
CA ALA A 29 9.99 -10.31 -11.91
C ALA A 29 8.65 -9.88 -12.52
N VAL A 30 8.40 -8.57 -12.61
CA VAL A 30 7.18 -8.02 -13.26
C VAL A 30 7.16 -8.40 -14.74
N VAL A 31 8.26 -8.24 -15.47
CA VAL A 31 8.35 -8.62 -16.89
C VAL A 31 8.11 -10.12 -17.06
N LEU A 32 8.69 -10.96 -16.20
CA LEU A 32 8.47 -12.40 -16.23
C LEU A 32 6.99 -12.76 -16.01
N LEU A 33 6.34 -12.14 -15.02
CA LEU A 33 4.90 -12.33 -14.76
C LEU A 33 4.04 -11.86 -15.93
N LEU A 34 4.40 -10.73 -16.57
CA LEU A 34 3.69 -10.24 -17.76
C LEU A 34 3.78 -11.24 -18.92
N VAL A 35 4.97 -11.79 -19.17
CA VAL A 35 5.17 -12.80 -20.22
C VAL A 35 4.35 -14.04 -19.91
N ILE A 36 4.49 -14.60 -18.69
CA ILE A 36 3.73 -15.80 -18.27
C ILE A 36 2.22 -15.56 -18.38
N GLY A 37 1.73 -14.42 -17.89
CA GLY A 37 0.31 -14.07 -17.93
C GLY A 37 -0.21 -13.89 -19.35
N ALA A 38 0.52 -13.16 -20.21
CA ALA A 38 0.12 -12.87 -21.57
C ALA A 38 0.00 -14.14 -22.44
N PHE A 39 0.91 -15.10 -22.26
CA PHE A 39 0.87 -16.36 -23.00
C PHE A 39 0.03 -17.45 -22.32
N GLY A 40 -0.12 -17.41 -21.00
CA GLY A 40 -0.86 -18.40 -20.22
C GLY A 40 -2.36 -18.17 -20.16
N ASN A 41 -2.83 -16.92 -20.30
CA ASN A 41 -4.25 -16.59 -20.23
C ASN A 41 -4.63 -15.43 -21.18
N PRO A 42 -5.53 -15.65 -22.16
CA PRO A 42 -5.97 -14.59 -23.09
C PRO A 42 -6.67 -13.41 -22.40
N GLY A 43 -7.22 -13.62 -21.20
CA GLY A 43 -7.84 -12.59 -20.37
C GLY A 43 -6.85 -11.68 -19.64
N PHE A 44 -5.55 -12.03 -19.60
CA PHE A 44 -4.57 -11.35 -18.74
C PHE A 44 -4.32 -9.88 -19.14
N LEU A 45 -4.19 -9.59 -20.44
CA LEU A 45 -3.96 -8.22 -20.94
C LEU A 45 -5.25 -7.46 -21.27
N THR A 46 -6.41 -7.96 -20.82
CA THR A 46 -7.68 -7.25 -21.02
C THR A 46 -7.73 -5.98 -20.18
N ARG A 47 -8.46 -4.96 -20.67
CA ARG A 47 -8.62 -3.69 -19.95
C ARG A 47 -9.12 -3.89 -18.53
N ASP A 48 -10.10 -4.76 -18.34
CA ASP A 48 -10.71 -4.99 -17.02
C ASP A 48 -9.71 -5.64 -16.05
N ASN A 49 -8.94 -6.62 -16.51
CA ASN A 49 -7.91 -7.24 -15.67
C ASN A 49 -6.77 -6.26 -15.35
N LEU A 50 -6.33 -5.46 -16.32
CA LEU A 50 -5.31 -4.44 -16.09
C LEU A 50 -5.78 -3.37 -15.10
N VAL A 51 -7.04 -2.91 -15.21
CA VAL A 51 -7.63 -1.96 -14.25
C VAL A 51 -7.71 -2.58 -12.86
N ASN A 52 -8.09 -3.84 -12.74
CA ASN A 52 -8.14 -4.53 -11.45
C ASN A 52 -6.75 -4.65 -10.81
N ILE A 53 -5.73 -5.04 -11.58
CA ILE A 53 -4.34 -5.13 -11.09
C ILE A 53 -3.85 -3.76 -10.65
N LEU A 54 -3.98 -2.74 -11.51
CA LEU A 54 -3.54 -1.38 -11.19
C LEU A 54 -4.30 -0.79 -9.99
N GLY A 55 -5.59 -1.08 -9.86
CA GLY A 55 -6.40 -0.70 -8.70
C GLY A 55 -5.88 -1.31 -7.40
N ALA A 56 -5.61 -2.62 -7.40
CA ALA A 56 -5.03 -3.31 -6.25
C ALA A 56 -3.62 -2.78 -5.91
N SER A 57 -2.77 -2.59 -6.93
CA SER A 57 -1.43 -2.03 -6.76
C SER A 57 -1.44 -0.60 -6.23
N SER A 58 -2.44 0.21 -6.61
CA SER A 58 -2.59 1.57 -6.08
C SER A 58 -2.90 1.56 -4.58
N GLY A 59 -3.73 0.62 -4.13
CA GLY A 59 -3.99 0.40 -2.70
C GLY A 59 -2.72 0.03 -1.93
N LEU A 60 -1.92 -0.91 -2.46
CA LEU A 60 -0.63 -1.28 -1.88
C LEU A 60 0.37 -0.11 -1.92
N GLY A 61 0.37 0.71 -2.96
CA GLY A 61 1.22 1.91 -3.04
C GLY A 61 0.92 2.93 -1.95
N LEU A 62 -0.37 3.16 -1.65
CA LEU A 62 -0.79 3.99 -0.52
C LEU A 62 -0.40 3.36 0.83
N LEU A 63 -0.48 2.04 0.95
CA LEU A 63 -0.04 1.32 2.15
C LEU A 63 1.46 1.52 2.39
N VAL A 64 2.30 1.33 1.37
CA VAL A 64 3.75 1.55 1.44
C VAL A 64 4.07 3.01 1.78
N LEU A 65 3.29 3.97 1.28
CA LEU A 65 3.46 5.38 1.67
C LEU A 65 3.17 5.59 3.17
N ALA A 66 2.13 4.94 3.71
CA ALA A 66 1.85 4.97 5.14
C ALA A 66 2.95 4.30 5.97
N GLU A 67 3.47 3.15 5.53
CA GLU A 67 4.60 2.47 6.15
C GLU A 67 5.86 3.34 6.15
N ALA A 68 6.13 4.06 5.05
CA ALA A 68 7.26 4.98 4.99
C ALA A 68 7.17 6.08 6.07
N MET A 69 5.98 6.63 6.33
CA MET A 69 5.77 7.62 7.39
C MET A 69 5.98 7.02 8.80
N ILE A 70 5.55 5.77 9.01
CA ILE A 70 5.76 5.04 10.27
C ILE A 70 7.25 4.77 10.49
N LEU A 71 7.97 4.32 9.45
CA LEU A 71 9.42 4.09 9.48
C LEU A 71 10.20 5.38 9.77
N ILE A 72 9.82 6.51 9.16
CA ILE A 72 10.42 7.82 9.42
C ILE A 72 10.23 8.22 10.89
N SER A 73 9.10 7.83 11.50
CA SER A 73 8.83 8.08 12.92
C SER A 73 9.61 7.15 13.87
N GLY A 74 10.48 6.29 13.33
CA GLY A 74 11.31 5.36 14.11
C GLY A 74 10.53 4.19 14.71
N ARG A 75 9.31 3.94 14.23
CA ARG A 75 8.48 2.83 14.69
C ARG A 75 8.40 1.79 13.58
N MET A 76 8.59 0.52 13.91
CA MET A 76 8.24 -0.60 13.03
C MET A 76 7.09 -1.32 13.71
N ASP A 77 5.87 -1.05 13.25
CA ASP A 77 4.69 -1.77 13.70
C ASP A 77 4.10 -2.55 12.52
N LEU A 78 4.18 -3.88 12.60
CA LEU A 78 3.59 -4.81 11.64
C LEU A 78 2.05 -4.82 11.72
N SER A 79 1.46 -4.13 12.70
CA SER A 79 0.01 -4.06 12.84
C SER A 79 -0.68 -3.40 11.65
N LEU A 80 -0.03 -2.45 10.97
CA LEU A 80 -0.58 -1.79 9.79
C LEU A 80 -0.77 -2.79 8.63
N GLU A 81 0.21 -3.65 8.39
CA GLU A 81 0.12 -4.71 7.38
C GLU A 81 -1.02 -5.68 7.71
N SER A 82 -1.10 -6.10 8.97
CA SER A 82 -2.18 -6.98 9.44
C SER A 82 -3.56 -6.36 9.26
N ILE A 83 -3.74 -5.08 9.60
CA ILE A 83 -5.00 -4.35 9.42
C ILE A 83 -5.36 -4.23 7.93
N ALA A 84 -4.37 -3.96 7.08
CA ALA A 84 -4.56 -3.83 5.64
C ALA A 84 -5.03 -5.13 4.97
N GLY A 85 -4.69 -6.29 5.54
CA GLY A 85 -5.25 -7.58 5.13
C GLY A 85 -6.61 -7.88 5.78
N LEU A 86 -6.72 -7.69 7.10
CA LEU A 86 -7.88 -8.08 7.89
C LEU A 86 -9.15 -7.30 7.52
N ALA A 87 -9.07 -5.98 7.42
CA ALA A 87 -10.25 -5.14 7.24
C ALA A 87 -10.96 -5.40 5.90
N PRO A 88 -10.26 -5.44 4.74
CA PRO A 88 -10.86 -5.84 3.48
C PRO A 88 -11.38 -7.28 3.51
N ALA A 89 -10.65 -8.22 4.11
CA ALA A 89 -11.08 -9.61 4.21
C ALA A 89 -12.43 -9.74 4.93
N LEU A 90 -12.61 -9.04 6.06
CA LEU A 90 -13.90 -9.02 6.77
C LEU A 90 -15.00 -8.36 5.93
N GLY A 91 -14.71 -7.27 5.23
CA GLY A 91 -15.65 -6.63 4.30
C GLY A 91 -16.12 -7.57 3.18
N PHE A 92 -15.22 -8.37 2.61
CA PHE A 92 -15.56 -9.39 1.63
C PHE A 92 -16.36 -10.55 2.24
N LEU A 93 -15.92 -11.08 3.39
CA LEU A 93 -16.54 -12.24 4.03
C LEU A 93 -18.01 -12.00 4.38
N VAL A 94 -18.41 -10.79 4.79
CA VAL A 94 -19.81 -10.50 5.13
C VAL A 94 -20.73 -10.38 3.91
N VAL A 95 -20.18 -10.06 2.74
CA VAL A 95 -20.95 -9.88 1.49
C VAL A 95 -21.07 -11.20 0.73
N ILE A 96 -20.00 -11.99 0.68
CA ILE A 96 -19.90 -13.18 -0.16
C ILE A 96 -20.74 -14.35 0.41
N PRO A 97 -21.44 -15.13 -0.42
CA PRO A 97 -22.16 -16.34 0.01
C PRO A 97 -21.23 -17.41 0.60
N ALA A 98 -21.76 -18.28 1.48
CA ALA A 98 -21.00 -19.40 2.05
C ALA A 98 -20.50 -20.40 0.99
N ALA A 99 -21.23 -20.55 -0.12
CA ALA A 99 -20.80 -21.38 -1.24
C ALA A 99 -19.52 -20.87 -1.93
N ASP A 100 -19.26 -19.56 -1.84
CA ASP A 100 -18.12 -18.87 -2.46
C ASP A 100 -17.07 -18.46 -1.41
N ALA A 101 -16.99 -19.20 -0.29
CA ALA A 101 -16.09 -18.97 0.84
C ALA A 101 -16.31 -17.66 1.64
N GLY A 102 -17.52 -17.09 1.61
CA GLY A 102 -17.94 -16.03 2.53
C GLY A 102 -18.59 -16.57 3.82
N PHE A 103 -19.05 -15.68 4.70
CA PHE A 103 -19.81 -16.04 5.90
C PHE A 103 -21.26 -16.43 5.60
N GLY A 104 -21.75 -16.19 4.39
CA GLY A 104 -23.14 -16.48 4.02
C GLY A 104 -24.16 -15.51 4.63
N THR A 105 -23.70 -14.45 5.29
CA THR A 105 -24.52 -13.35 5.82
C THR A 105 -25.14 -12.49 4.72
N ARG A 106 -24.54 -12.48 3.51
CA ARG A 106 -25.04 -11.80 2.30
C ARG A 106 -25.44 -10.34 2.56
N TRP A 107 -24.60 -9.60 3.28
CA TRP A 107 -24.80 -8.17 3.48
C TRP A 107 -24.77 -7.44 2.13
N PRO A 108 -25.50 -6.31 2.00
CA PRO A 108 -25.39 -5.50 0.80
C PRO A 108 -23.96 -4.96 0.67
N THR A 109 -23.47 -4.85 -0.56
CA THR A 109 -22.07 -4.49 -0.86
C THR A 109 -21.63 -3.18 -0.21
N TRP A 110 -22.53 -2.18 -0.15
CA TRP A 110 -22.23 -0.90 0.48
C TRP A 110 -21.95 -1.04 1.99
N ALA A 111 -22.61 -1.97 2.68
CA ALA A 111 -22.41 -2.21 4.10
C ALA A 111 -21.08 -2.93 4.34
N GLY A 112 -20.73 -3.90 3.50
CA GLY A 112 -19.40 -4.51 3.50
C GLY A 112 -18.28 -3.49 3.24
N LEU A 113 -18.49 -2.58 2.28
CA LEU A 113 -17.54 -1.51 1.98
C LEU A 113 -17.37 -0.53 3.16
N LEU A 114 -18.46 -0.20 3.85
CA LEU A 114 -18.43 0.65 5.05
C LEU A 114 -17.73 -0.04 6.23
N LEU A 115 -17.86 -1.37 6.34
CA LEU A 115 -17.22 -2.16 7.39
C LEU A 115 -15.69 -2.07 7.34
N ILE A 116 -15.10 -1.98 6.14
CA ILE A 116 -13.64 -1.94 5.95
C ILE A 116 -12.99 -0.77 6.73
N PRO A 117 -13.32 0.50 6.48
CA PRO A 117 -12.73 1.61 7.23
C PRO A 117 -13.12 1.59 8.72
N LEU A 118 -14.28 1.04 9.09
CA LEU A 118 -14.69 0.92 10.50
C LEU A 118 -13.81 -0.07 11.27
N VAL A 119 -13.55 -1.24 10.71
CA VAL A 119 -12.63 -2.22 11.30
C VAL A 119 -11.22 -1.64 11.34
N GLY A 120 -10.77 -1.04 10.24
CA GLY A 120 -9.44 -0.42 10.17
C GLY A 120 -9.25 0.66 11.23
N ALA A 121 -10.21 1.58 11.36
CA ALA A 121 -10.18 2.63 12.37
C ALA A 121 -10.28 2.08 13.79
N GLY A 122 -11.13 1.08 14.03
CA GLY A 122 -11.30 0.46 15.34
C GLY A 122 -10.03 -0.25 15.83
N VAL A 123 -9.46 -1.13 15.00
CA VAL A 123 -8.22 -1.84 15.35
C VAL A 123 -7.04 -0.88 15.44
N GLY A 124 -6.94 0.09 14.52
CA GLY A 124 -5.91 1.13 14.56
C GLY A 124 -5.98 1.99 15.82
N ALA A 125 -7.18 2.35 16.27
CA ALA A 125 -7.38 3.10 17.51
C ALA A 125 -6.95 2.30 18.74
N VAL A 126 -7.29 1.00 18.79
CA VAL A 126 -6.84 0.10 19.86
C VAL A 126 -5.31 0.02 19.90
N ASN A 127 -4.67 -0.19 18.74
CA ASN A 127 -3.20 -0.24 18.67
C ASN A 127 -2.56 1.09 19.08
N GLY A 128 -3.11 2.22 18.62
CA GLY A 128 -2.65 3.55 19.02
C GLY A 128 -2.76 3.78 20.53
N ALA A 129 -3.88 3.37 21.14
CA ALA A 129 -4.10 3.47 22.58
C ALA A 129 -3.12 2.59 23.38
N LEU A 130 -2.83 1.37 22.92
CA LEU A 130 -1.86 0.47 23.57
C LEU A 130 -0.43 1.02 23.50
N ILE A 131 -0.08 1.69 22.40
CA ILE A 131 1.25 2.22 22.15
C ILE A 131 1.52 3.49 22.97
N VAL A 132 0.53 4.39 23.04
CA VAL A 132 0.64 5.66 23.79
C VAL A 132 0.34 5.46 25.27
N GLY A 133 -0.40 4.39 25.61
CA GLY A 133 -0.98 4.16 26.93
C GLY A 133 -2.21 5.06 27.16
N PRO A 134 -3.27 4.57 27.82
CA PRO A 134 -4.21 5.48 28.46
C PRO A 134 -3.41 6.21 29.54
N GLY A 135 -3.21 7.52 29.39
CA GLY A 135 -2.64 8.35 30.44
C GLY A 135 -3.42 8.22 31.75
#